data_AF-A0AAU3YXB8-F1
#
_entry.id   AF-A0AAU3YXB8-F1
#
_cell.length_a   1.000
_cell.length_b   1.000
_cell.length_c   1.000
_cell.angle_alpha   90.00
_cell.angle_beta   90.00
_cell.angle_gamma   90.00
#
_symmetry.space_group_name_H-M   'P 1'
#
loop_
_entity.id
_entity.type
_entity.pdbx_description
1 polymer ?
#
loop_
_entity_poly.entity_id
_entity_poly.type
_entity_poly.pdbx_seq_one_letter_code
_entity_poly.pdbx_strand_id
1 'polypeptide(L)'
;MDITTEITNYLGARRALTDAIARDFRNGTKAAALARTVSESSAFGRDQVKEYLAAVALHDAARKALQEAGLASMADVSVTGIRAPREARLTLTADPADTPDLQSLPARIRDALRDFHITLGLLQIGEHDGDTTDADIDAFFLDAQPVRLVRLKPRT
;
A
#
# COMPACT_ATOMS: atom_id res chain seq x y z
N MET A 1 13.77 24.12 26.38
CA MET A 1 13.86 23.21 25.22
C MET A 1 12.86 23.75 24.19
N ASP A 2 13.24 23.89 22.93
CA ASP A 2 12.38 24.47 21.88
C ASP A 2 11.31 23.46 21.44
N ILE A 3 10.06 23.92 21.33
CA ILE A 3 8.90 23.13 20.89
C ILE A 3 9.16 22.50 19.52
N THR A 4 9.87 23.18 18.62
CA THR A 4 10.24 22.67 17.29
C THR A 4 11.12 21.42 17.39
N THR A 5 12.05 21.42 18.34
CA THR A 5 12.96 20.29 18.61
C THR A 5 12.22 19.12 19.25
N GLU A 6 11.31 19.37 20.18
CA GLU A 6 10.47 18.33 20.77
C GLU A 6 9.56 17.66 19.73
N ILE A 7 8.93 18.45 18.84
CA ILE A 7 8.12 17.94 17.75
C ILE A 7 8.95 17.06 16.81
N THR A 8 10.15 17.51 16.43
CA THR A 8 11.03 16.75 15.53
C THR A 8 11.46 15.42 16.15
N ASN A 9 11.84 15.42 17.43
CA ASN A 9 12.21 14.21 18.17
C ASN A 9 11.04 13.24 18.28
N TYR A 10 9.85 13.75 18.58
CA TYR A 10 8.63 12.95 18.68
C TYR A 10 8.25 12.32 17.34
N LEU A 11 8.30 13.09 16.25
CA LEU A 11 8.03 12.58 14.90
C LEU A 11 9.09 11.56 14.45
N GLY A 12 10.36 11.79 14.76
CA GLY A 12 11.46 10.87 14.47
C GLY A 12 11.32 9.53 15.20
N ALA A 13 11.10 9.57 16.51
CA ALA A 13 10.87 8.37 17.33
C ALA A 13 9.64 7.57 16.85
N ARG A 14 8.60 8.26 16.39
CA ARG A 14 7.40 7.62 15.85
C ARG A 14 7.61 6.95 14.50
N ARG A 15 8.38 7.56 13.60
CA ARG A 15 8.75 6.94 12.33
C ARG A 15 9.56 5.68 12.59
N ALA A 16 10.55 5.75 13.49
CA ALA A 16 11.34 4.60 13.91
C ALA A 16 10.47 3.46 14.48
N LEU A 17 9.45 3.79 15.28
CA LEU A 17 8.51 2.79 15.79
C LEU A 17 7.72 2.10 14.67
N THR A 18 7.24 2.87 13.68
CA THR A 18 6.49 2.33 12.54
C THR A 18 7.37 1.40 11.71
N ASP A 19 8.61 1.81 11.44
CA ASP A 19 9.59 1.02 10.69
C ASP A 19 9.98 -0.26 11.44
N ALA A 20 10.11 -0.20 12.77
CA ALA A 20 10.38 -1.37 13.61
C ALA A 20 9.23 -2.38 13.56
N ILE A 21 7.97 -1.92 13.70
CA ILE A 21 6.78 -2.78 13.62
C ILE A 21 6.71 -3.49 12.26
N ALA A 22 6.92 -2.76 11.17
CA ALA A 22 6.92 -3.34 9.82
C ALA A 22 8.05 -4.36 9.62
N ARG A 23 9.24 -4.09 10.17
CA ARG A 23 10.38 -5.00 10.14
C ARG A 23 10.10 -6.30 10.89
N ASP A 24 9.61 -6.21 12.11
CA ASP A 24 9.33 -7.39 12.93
C ASP A 24 8.21 -8.25 12.33
N PHE A 25 7.24 -7.62 11.70
CA PHE A 25 6.20 -8.31 10.94
C PHE A 25 6.78 -9.11 9.76
N ARG A 26 7.66 -8.49 8.96
CA ARG A 26 8.35 -9.15 7.83
C ARG A 26 9.27 -10.28 8.29
N ASN A 27 9.81 -10.20 9.49
CA ASN A 27 10.60 -11.27 10.14
C ASN A 27 9.73 -12.43 10.66
N GLY A 28 8.40 -12.40 10.45
CA GLY A 28 7.49 -13.50 10.78
C GLY A 28 6.72 -13.33 12.09
N THR A 29 6.82 -12.17 12.75
CA THR A 29 6.03 -11.91 13.97
C THR A 29 4.56 -11.73 13.62
N LYS A 30 3.67 -12.45 14.32
CA LYS A 30 2.23 -12.35 14.06
C LYS A 30 1.70 -10.94 14.32
N ALA A 31 0.90 -10.41 13.39
CA ALA A 31 0.29 -9.08 13.51
C ALA A 31 -0.49 -8.89 14.83
N ALA A 32 -1.15 -9.93 15.34
CA ALA A 32 -1.87 -9.88 16.60
C ALA A 32 -0.97 -9.66 17.83
N ALA A 33 0.26 -10.19 17.80
CA ALA A 33 1.24 -10.00 18.87
C ALA A 33 1.80 -8.57 18.83
N LEU A 34 2.21 -8.10 17.64
CA LEU A 34 2.68 -6.72 17.45
C LEU A 34 1.61 -5.69 17.84
N ALA A 35 0.36 -5.90 17.42
CA ALA A 35 -0.74 -5.01 17.75
C ALA A 35 -1.01 -4.94 19.27
N ARG A 36 -0.79 -6.04 20.00
CA ARG A 36 -0.90 -6.06 21.46
C ARG A 36 0.20 -5.23 22.11
N THR A 37 1.46 -5.50 21.79
CA THR A 37 2.63 -4.80 22.35
C THR A 37 2.58 -3.28 22.08
N VAL A 38 2.15 -2.89 20.88
CA VAL A 38 2.04 -1.47 20.50
C VAL A 38 0.83 -0.79 21.16
N SER A 39 -0.27 -1.52 21.39
CA SER A 39 -1.41 -0.96 22.11
C SER A 39 -1.13 -0.73 23.60
N GLU A 40 -0.30 -1.58 24.22
CA GLU A 40 0.11 -1.44 25.63
C GLU A 40 0.97 -0.19 25.86
N SER A 41 1.68 0.29 24.83
CA SER A 41 2.48 1.53 24.86
C SER A 41 1.68 2.79 24.49
N SER A 42 0.36 2.70 24.30
CA SER A 42 -0.56 3.81 23.95
C SER A 42 -0.19 4.61 22.68
N ALA A 43 0.71 4.10 21.84
CA ALA A 43 1.17 4.82 20.66
C ALA A 43 0.13 4.79 19.52
N PHE A 44 -0.54 3.63 19.35
CA PHE A 44 -1.52 3.36 18.31
C PHE A 44 -2.61 2.40 18.80
N GLY A 45 -3.81 2.50 18.20
CA GLY A 45 -4.88 1.54 18.46
C GLY A 45 -4.58 0.16 17.87
N ARG A 46 -5.05 -0.91 18.54
CA ARG A 46 -4.80 -2.30 18.11
C ARG A 46 -5.26 -2.56 16.67
N ASP A 47 -6.44 -2.09 16.30
CA ASP A 47 -6.97 -2.30 14.95
C ASP A 47 -6.24 -1.45 13.90
N GLN A 48 -5.78 -0.25 14.26
CA GLN A 48 -4.92 0.57 13.39
C GLN A 48 -3.62 -0.15 13.03
N VAL A 49 -3.00 -0.83 14.00
CA VAL A 49 -1.79 -1.63 13.75
C VAL A 49 -2.10 -2.81 12.83
N LYS A 50 -3.21 -3.51 13.05
CA LYS A 50 -3.60 -4.64 12.19
C LYS A 50 -3.89 -4.20 10.76
N GLU A 51 -4.65 -3.12 10.57
CA GLU A 51 -4.95 -2.54 9.25
C GLU A 51 -3.66 -2.11 8.54
N TYR A 52 -2.76 -1.44 9.25
CA TYR A 52 -1.45 -1.07 8.72
C TYR A 52 -0.63 -2.29 8.31
N LEU A 53 -0.55 -3.32 9.16
CA LEU A 53 0.18 -4.55 8.84
C LEU A 53 -0.46 -5.34 7.69
N ALA A 54 -1.79 -5.28 7.53
CA ALA A 54 -2.46 -5.83 6.35
C ALA A 54 -2.08 -5.06 5.07
N ALA A 55 -1.97 -3.74 5.13
CA ALA A 55 -1.46 -2.93 4.03
C ALA A 55 0.02 -3.23 3.72
N VAL A 56 0.87 -3.41 4.74
CA VAL A 56 2.27 -3.85 4.56
C VAL A 56 2.35 -5.20 3.86
N ALA A 57 1.54 -6.18 4.30
CA ALA A 57 1.48 -7.49 3.64
C ALA A 57 1.04 -7.38 2.18
N LEU A 58 0.08 -6.51 1.88
CA LEU A 58 -0.42 -6.29 0.52
C LEU A 58 0.63 -5.63 -0.36
N HIS A 59 1.35 -4.64 0.16
CA HIS A 59 2.50 -4.04 -0.52
C HIS A 59 3.59 -5.06 -0.84
N ASP A 60 3.99 -5.87 0.15
CA ASP A 60 5.08 -6.83 -0.05
C ASP A 60 4.69 -7.90 -1.10
N ALA A 61 3.43 -8.34 -1.10
CA ALA A 61 2.89 -9.26 -2.10
C ALA A 61 2.81 -8.64 -3.51
N ALA A 62 2.28 -7.41 -3.63
CA ALA A 62 2.21 -6.72 -4.91
C ALA A 62 3.60 -6.41 -5.49
N ARG A 63 4.54 -5.97 -4.65
CA ARG A 63 5.93 -5.73 -5.06
C ARG A 63 6.56 -7.02 -5.60
N LYS A 64 6.33 -8.14 -4.92
CA LYS A 64 6.80 -9.46 -5.38
C LYS A 64 6.17 -9.83 -6.72
N ALA A 65 4.86 -9.66 -6.89
CA ALA A 65 4.15 -9.94 -8.13
C ALA A 65 4.72 -9.15 -9.33
N LEU A 66 4.94 -7.84 -9.14
CA LEU A 66 5.52 -6.98 -10.17
C LEU A 66 6.97 -7.36 -10.48
N GLN A 67 7.74 -7.76 -9.47
CA GLN A 67 9.11 -8.22 -9.68
C GLN A 67 9.16 -9.53 -10.48
N GLU A 68 8.31 -10.50 -10.16
CA GLU A 68 8.22 -11.77 -10.88
C GLU A 68 7.73 -11.59 -12.32
N ALA A 69 6.88 -10.60 -12.59
CA ALA A 69 6.41 -10.25 -13.93
C ALA A 69 7.35 -9.32 -14.72
N GLY A 70 8.48 -8.88 -14.15
CA GLY A 70 9.39 -7.93 -14.80
C GLY A 70 8.82 -6.50 -14.94
N LEU A 71 7.84 -6.14 -14.12
CA LEU A 71 7.13 -4.85 -14.13
C LEU A 71 7.60 -3.88 -13.04
N ALA A 72 8.58 -4.26 -12.21
CA ALA A 72 9.01 -3.47 -11.05
C ALA A 72 9.62 -2.09 -11.38
N SER A 73 10.07 -1.86 -12.61
CA SER A 73 10.52 -0.53 -13.07
C SER A 73 9.38 0.35 -13.58
N MET A 74 8.23 -0.24 -13.89
CA MET A 74 7.10 0.43 -14.53
C MET A 74 6.09 0.98 -13.51
N ALA A 75 6.04 0.39 -12.31
CA ALA A 75 5.19 0.85 -11.24
C ALA A 75 5.86 0.67 -9.86
N ASP A 76 5.66 1.66 -8.99
CA ASP A 76 6.08 1.62 -7.60
C ASP A 76 4.91 1.27 -6.68
N VAL A 77 5.22 0.50 -5.63
CA VAL A 77 4.25 0.12 -4.60
C VAL A 77 4.63 0.82 -3.31
N SER A 78 3.68 1.53 -2.71
CA SER A 78 3.89 2.25 -1.45
C SER A 78 2.82 1.88 -0.41
N VAL A 79 3.11 2.14 0.86
CA VAL A 79 2.14 1.99 1.96
C VAL A 79 1.98 3.32 2.64
N THR A 80 0.76 3.73 2.86
CA THR A 80 0.45 4.91 3.66
C THR A 80 0.75 4.66 5.15
N GLY A 81 1.09 5.71 5.90
CA GLY A 81 1.39 5.57 7.31
C GLY A 81 0.20 5.09 8.16
N ILE A 82 0.48 4.55 9.34
CA ILE A 82 -0.51 3.99 10.30
C ILE A 82 -1.62 4.98 10.76
N ARG A 83 -1.42 6.30 10.60
CA ARG A 83 -2.40 7.36 10.90
C ARG A 83 -3.07 7.98 9.67
N ALA A 84 -2.68 7.56 8.46
CA ALA A 84 -3.33 7.91 7.20
C ALA A 84 -4.36 6.80 6.83
N PRO A 85 -5.14 6.92 5.74
CA PRO A 85 -5.94 5.81 5.23
C PRO A 85 -4.98 4.63 4.98
N ARG A 86 -5.04 3.56 5.80
CA ARG A 86 -4.01 2.48 5.82
C ARG A 86 -4.16 1.58 4.59
N GLU A 87 -3.43 1.93 3.56
CA GLU A 87 -3.62 1.42 2.20
C GLU A 87 -2.25 1.16 1.57
N ALA A 88 -2.18 0.07 0.81
CA ALA A 88 -1.12 -0.08 -0.16
C ALA A 88 -1.57 0.58 -1.46
N ARG A 89 -0.67 1.32 -2.10
CA ARG A 89 -0.91 2.09 -3.31
C ARG A 89 0.06 1.68 -4.39
N LEU A 90 -0.38 1.79 -5.63
CA LEU A 90 0.40 1.58 -6.83
C LEU A 90 0.46 2.90 -7.61
N THR A 91 1.65 3.31 -8.01
CA THR A 91 1.87 4.54 -8.78
C THR A 91 2.67 4.20 -10.03
N LEU A 92 2.29 4.78 -11.16
CA LEU A 92 3.02 4.66 -12.40
C LEU A 92 4.39 5.34 -12.27
N THR A 93 5.47 4.64 -12.62
CA THR A 93 6.83 5.20 -12.70
C THR A 93 7.40 5.16 -14.10
N ALA A 94 6.72 4.48 -15.02
CA ALA A 94 7.11 4.39 -16.42
C ALA A 94 7.02 5.78 -17.08
N ASP A 95 8.08 6.19 -17.79
CA ASP A 95 8.04 7.38 -18.64
C ASP A 95 7.24 7.05 -19.92
N PRO A 96 6.19 7.81 -20.25
CA PRO A 96 5.44 7.62 -21.50
C PRO A 96 6.31 7.70 -22.77
N ALA A 97 7.39 8.48 -22.75
CA ALA A 97 8.31 8.60 -23.89
C ALA A 97 9.13 7.32 -24.12
N ASP A 98 9.45 6.59 -23.05
CA ASP A 98 10.28 5.38 -23.07
C ASP A 98 9.46 4.08 -23.04
N THR A 99 8.13 4.18 -22.94
CA THR A 99 7.23 3.03 -22.77
C THR A 99 6.24 2.92 -23.94
N PRO A 100 6.64 2.28 -25.06
CA PRO A 100 5.84 2.23 -26.29
C PRO A 100 4.50 1.48 -26.15
N ASP A 101 4.34 0.65 -25.12
CA ASP A 101 3.13 -0.13 -24.85
C ASP A 101 2.41 0.30 -23.56
N LEU A 102 2.59 1.57 -23.12
CA LEU A 102 2.05 2.11 -21.88
C LEU A 102 0.54 1.82 -21.68
N GLN A 103 -0.25 1.92 -22.75
CA GLN A 103 -1.70 1.68 -22.71
C GLN A 103 -2.08 0.23 -22.32
N SER A 104 -1.19 -0.74 -22.55
CA SER A 104 -1.39 -2.13 -22.17
C SER A 104 -0.87 -2.47 -20.76
N LEU A 105 -0.10 -1.55 -20.15
CA LEU A 105 0.52 -1.76 -18.84
C LEU A 105 -0.49 -2.07 -17.72
N PRO A 106 -1.65 -1.40 -17.61
CA PRO A 106 -2.59 -1.71 -16.54
C PRO A 106 -3.12 -3.15 -16.59
N ALA A 107 -3.39 -3.68 -17.79
CA ALA A 107 -3.80 -5.07 -17.96
C ALA A 107 -2.71 -6.06 -17.52
N ARG A 108 -1.45 -5.81 -17.95
CA ARG A 108 -0.29 -6.61 -17.54
C ARG A 108 -0.08 -6.61 -16.03
N ILE A 109 -0.28 -5.46 -15.38
CA ILE A 109 -0.21 -5.31 -13.92
C ILE A 109 -1.32 -6.11 -13.26
N ARG A 110 -2.58 -6.00 -13.71
CA ARG A 110 -3.70 -6.77 -13.13
C ARG A 110 -3.48 -8.26 -13.25
N ASP A 111 -2.98 -8.73 -14.39
CA ASP A 111 -2.70 -10.15 -14.59
C ASP A 111 -1.59 -10.64 -13.64
N ALA A 112 -0.51 -9.87 -13.46
CA ALA A 112 0.53 -10.19 -12.48
C ALA A 112 0.01 -10.24 -11.04
N LEU A 113 -0.89 -9.31 -10.67
CA LEU A 113 -1.47 -9.21 -9.33
C LEU A 113 -2.51 -10.31 -9.03
N ARG A 114 -3.13 -10.88 -10.07
CA ARG A 114 -4.22 -11.85 -9.93
C ARG A 114 -3.81 -13.10 -9.18
N ASP A 115 -2.64 -13.65 -9.45
CA ASP A 115 -2.13 -14.86 -8.78
C ASP A 115 -1.89 -14.65 -7.29
N PHE A 116 -1.65 -13.38 -6.90
CA PHE A 116 -1.51 -12.96 -5.51
C PHE A 116 -2.84 -12.60 -4.85
N HIS A 117 -3.96 -12.78 -5.57
CA HIS A 117 -5.30 -12.40 -5.15
C HIS A 117 -5.42 -10.90 -4.84
N ILE A 118 -4.81 -10.06 -5.68
CA ILE A 118 -4.81 -8.61 -5.57
C ILE A 118 -5.50 -8.00 -6.79
N THR A 119 -6.28 -6.94 -6.58
CA THR A 119 -6.90 -6.12 -7.63
C THR A 119 -6.61 -4.64 -7.38
N LEU A 120 -6.88 -3.82 -8.38
CA LEU A 120 -6.79 -2.35 -8.31
C LEU A 120 -8.15 -1.75 -7.93
N GLY A 121 -8.13 -0.58 -7.31
CA GLY A 121 -9.30 0.24 -7.02
C GLY A 121 -8.92 1.72 -6.96
N LEU A 122 -9.89 2.63 -7.07
CA LEU A 122 -9.64 4.04 -6.86
C LEU A 122 -9.40 4.35 -5.37
N LEU A 123 -8.67 5.44 -5.09
CA LEU A 123 -8.55 5.97 -3.73
C LEU A 123 -9.95 6.39 -3.25
N GLN A 124 -10.39 5.92 -2.09
CA GLN A 124 -11.70 6.33 -1.55
C GLN A 124 -11.67 7.82 -1.17
N ILE A 125 -12.35 8.64 -1.96
CA ILE A 125 -12.68 10.03 -1.61
C ILE A 125 -14.21 10.11 -1.43
N GLY A 126 -14.73 9.55 -0.33
CA GLY A 126 -16.17 9.60 0.00
C GLY A 126 -17.02 8.47 -0.59
N GLU A 127 -18.24 8.31 -0.05
CA GLU A 127 -19.24 7.32 -0.48
C GLU A 127 -19.45 7.42 -1.98
N HIS A 128 -19.16 6.35 -2.74
CA HIS A 128 -19.78 5.90 -4.00
C HIS A 128 -18.92 4.74 -4.53
N ASP A 129 -19.24 3.50 -4.13
CA ASP A 129 -18.48 2.29 -4.48
C ASP A 129 -19.29 1.37 -5.44
N GLY A 130 -20.22 1.94 -6.20
CA GLY A 130 -21.13 1.18 -7.08
C GLY A 130 -20.68 1.09 -8.54
N ASP A 131 -20.14 2.18 -9.10
CA ASP A 131 -20.07 2.37 -10.55
C ASP A 131 -18.65 2.56 -11.12
N THR A 132 -17.61 2.42 -10.28
CA THR A 132 -16.22 2.55 -10.76
C THR A 132 -15.86 1.35 -11.64
N THR A 133 -15.52 1.61 -12.91
CA THR A 133 -15.12 0.57 -13.86
C THR A 133 -13.60 0.38 -13.87
N ASP A 134 -13.16 -0.77 -14.39
CA ASP A 134 -11.74 -1.02 -14.67
C ASP A 134 -11.14 0.02 -15.61
N ALA A 135 -11.92 0.58 -16.53
CA ALA A 135 -11.47 1.63 -17.44
C ALA A 135 -11.20 2.95 -16.71
N ASP A 136 -12.01 3.30 -15.71
CA ASP A 136 -11.80 4.50 -14.88
C ASP A 136 -10.52 4.38 -14.05
N ILE A 137 -10.26 3.19 -13.50
CA ILE A 137 -9.04 2.89 -12.75
C ILE A 137 -7.80 2.99 -13.66
N ASP A 138 -7.90 2.45 -14.89
CA ASP A 138 -6.80 2.49 -15.85
C ASP A 138 -6.47 3.91 -16.27
N ALA A 139 -7.49 4.72 -16.59
CA ALA A 139 -7.30 6.13 -16.91
C ALA A 139 -6.62 6.88 -15.76
N PHE A 140 -7.09 6.69 -14.52
CA PHE A 140 -6.51 7.32 -13.35
C PHE A 140 -5.04 6.93 -13.15
N PHE A 141 -4.72 5.64 -13.32
CA PHE A 141 -3.35 5.13 -13.19
C PHE A 141 -2.42 5.67 -14.30
N LEU A 142 -2.92 5.75 -15.53
CA LEU A 142 -2.16 6.26 -16.68
C LEU A 142 -1.90 7.78 -16.58
N ASP A 143 -2.75 8.52 -15.87
CA ASP A 143 -2.53 9.92 -15.49
C ASP A 143 -1.53 10.09 -14.33
N ALA A 144 -0.73 9.05 -14.06
CA ALA A 144 0.23 8.95 -12.96
C ALA A 144 -0.37 9.20 -11.57
N GLN A 145 -1.68 9.02 -11.42
CA GLN A 145 -2.32 9.11 -10.12
C GLN A 145 -2.20 7.76 -9.38
N PRO A 146 -2.00 7.78 -8.05
CA PRO A 146 -1.91 6.55 -7.26
C PRO A 146 -3.26 5.84 -7.22
N VAL A 147 -3.26 4.54 -7.52
CA VAL A 147 -4.42 3.64 -7.33
C VAL A 147 -4.22 2.78 -6.08
N ARG A 148 -5.33 2.34 -5.48
CA ARG A 148 -5.32 1.49 -4.29
C ARG A 148 -5.16 0.02 -4.69
N LEU A 149 -4.37 -0.71 -3.92
CA LEU A 149 -4.34 -2.17 -3.95
C LEU A 149 -5.41 -2.73 -3.01
N VAL A 150 -6.18 -3.69 -3.50
CA VAL A 150 -7.28 -4.32 -2.76
C VAL A 150 -7.12 -5.83 -2.84
N ARG A 151 -7.39 -6.53 -1.73
CA ARG A 151 -7.38 -8.00 -1.72
C ARG A 151 -8.68 -8.53 -2.33
N LEU A 152 -8.56 -9.41 -3.31
CA LEU A 152 -9.70 -10.12 -3.88
C LEU A 152 -10.31 -11.02 -2.80
N LYS A 153 -11.60 -10.83 -2.54
CA LYS A 153 -12.37 -11.81 -1.77
C LYS A 153 -12.61 -13.02 -2.67
N PRO A 154 -12.30 -14.25 -2.25
CA PRO A 154 -12.72 -15.43 -3.02
C PRO A 154 -14.25 -15.39 -3.16
N ARG A 155 -14.75 -15.61 -4.37
CA ARG A 155 -16.19 -15.81 -4.60
C ARG A 155 -16.56 -17.13 -3.90
N THR A 156 -17.19 -17.02 -2.74
CA THR A 156 -17.89 -18.13 -2.06
C THR A 156 -19.22 -18.40 -2.73
#